data_AF-A0A346MZ09-F1
#
_entry.id   AF-A0A346MZ09-F1
#
_cell.length_a   1.000
_cell.length_b   1.000
_cell.length_c   1.000
_cell.angle_alpha   90.00
_cell.angle_beta   90.00
_cell.angle_gamma   90.00
#
_symmetry.space_group_name_H-M   'P 1'
#
loop_
_entity.id
_entity.type
_entity.pdbx_description
1 polymer ?
#
loop_
_entity_poly.entity_id
_entity_poly.type
_entity_poly.pdbx_seq_one_letter_code
_entity_poly.pdbx_strand_id
1 'polypeptide(L)'
;MRRVDGEIILFWALPALALSWILVFLFFPGFSPPMSPTMSAEEVAAFYRDPQNQPLIRYSLIVFNWFGVGIVAFLSLIMMQMQRMAHRTPILAYCYLGCSTGGPVLFFLADLFWLLAAFRPERDPQLTLLFNDLAWISFTGQVGFMVGQCVFLALAIFLDRQPRPIFQKWVAHFNLAIATAIAPAAFVATTLTGPLAWDGLLSFWVRNGAIALWLVVMTVVIGKNIHRQRNEAVAAA
;
A
#
# COMPACT_ATOMS: atom_id res chain seq x y z
N MET A 1 -12.88 -13.61 -32.31
CA MET A 1 -11.67 -13.73 -31.47
C MET A 1 -12.00 -13.21 -30.07
N ARG A 2 -11.99 -14.06 -29.03
CA ARG A 2 -12.17 -13.59 -27.64
C ARG A 2 -10.97 -12.70 -27.32
N ARG A 3 -11.15 -11.37 -27.29
CA ARG A 3 -10.13 -10.46 -26.78
C ARG A 3 -9.87 -10.90 -25.34
N VAL A 4 -8.62 -11.24 -25.04
CA VAL A 4 -8.24 -11.46 -23.64
C VAL A 4 -8.25 -10.06 -23.03
N ASP A 5 -9.28 -9.74 -22.26
CA ASP A 5 -9.41 -8.41 -21.65
C ASP A 5 -8.30 -8.27 -20.61
N GLY A 6 -7.36 -7.34 -20.83
CA GLY A 6 -6.22 -7.13 -19.93
C GLY A 6 -6.66 -6.88 -18.48
N GLU A 7 -7.84 -6.31 -18.27
CA GLU A 7 -8.49 -6.13 -16.97
C GLU A 7 -8.66 -7.46 -16.20
N ILE A 8 -9.03 -8.54 -16.90
CA ILE A 8 -9.25 -9.87 -16.30
C ILE A 8 -7.92 -10.51 -15.93
N ILE A 9 -6.92 -10.41 -16.81
CA ILE A 9 -5.57 -10.92 -16.53
C ILE A 9 -5.02 -10.23 -15.28
N LEU A 10 -5.12 -8.90 -15.23
CA LEU A 10 -4.66 -8.11 -14.10
C LEU A 10 -5.46 -8.43 -12.82
N PHE A 11 -6.78 -8.58 -12.92
CA PHE A 11 -7.61 -8.92 -11.77
C PHE A 11 -7.29 -10.31 -11.20
N TRP A 12 -7.07 -11.33 -12.05
CA TRP A 12 -6.70 -12.67 -11.60
C TRP A 12 -5.23 -12.79 -11.17
N ALA A 13 -4.38 -11.81 -11.49
CA ALA A 13 -3.05 -11.71 -10.88
C ALA A 13 -3.13 -11.27 -9.41
N LEU A 14 -4.20 -10.56 -8.99
CA LEU A 14 -4.33 -10.03 -7.62
C LEU A 14 -4.37 -11.12 -6.54
N PRO A 15 -5.13 -12.23 -6.66
CA PRO A 15 -5.08 -13.31 -5.68
C PRO A 15 -3.71 -13.97 -5.58
N ALA A 16 -2.99 -14.11 -6.70
CA ALA A 16 -1.63 -14.66 -6.69
C ALA A 16 -0.64 -13.73 -5.97
N LEU A 17 -0.76 -12.41 -6.19
CA LEU A 17 0.00 -11.38 -5.49
C LEU A 17 -0.36 -11.26 -4.01
N ALA A 18 -1.64 -11.39 -3.66
CA ALA A 18 -2.10 -11.38 -2.28
C ALA A 18 -1.61 -12.63 -1.53
N LEU A 19 -1.66 -13.79 -2.18
CA LEU A 19 -1.14 -15.03 -1.62
C LEU A 19 0.38 -14.96 -1.43
N SER A 20 1.14 -14.47 -2.42
CA SER A 20 2.59 -14.30 -2.26
C SER A 20 2.93 -13.36 -1.11
N TRP A 21 2.16 -12.28 -0.93
CA TRP A 21 2.33 -11.36 0.19
C TRP A 21 2.05 -12.01 1.55
N ILE A 22 0.95 -12.75 1.69
CA ILE A 22 0.62 -13.50 2.91
C ILE A 22 1.73 -14.52 3.22
N LEU A 23 2.21 -15.25 2.21
CA LEU A 23 3.28 -16.23 2.36
C LEU A 23 4.59 -15.56 2.82
N VAL A 24 4.98 -14.42 2.25
CA VAL A 24 6.18 -13.69 2.69
C VAL A 24 6.06 -13.24 4.14
N PHE A 25 4.91 -12.68 4.51
CA PHE A 25 4.69 -12.21 5.88
C PHE A 25 4.69 -13.35 6.91
N LEU A 26 4.17 -14.53 6.54
CA LEU A 26 4.13 -15.71 7.40
C LEU A 26 5.48 -16.43 7.51
N PHE A 27 6.21 -16.56 6.40
CA PHE A 27 7.44 -17.35 6.34
C PHE A 27 8.71 -16.52 6.57
N PHE A 28 8.63 -15.19 6.39
CA PHE A 28 9.75 -14.28 6.57
C PHE A 28 9.32 -13.00 7.30
N PRO A 29 9.01 -13.07 8.60
CA PRO A 29 8.66 -11.89 9.38
C PRO A 29 9.93 -11.10 9.76
N GLY A 30 10.61 -10.50 8.78
CA GLY A 30 11.90 -9.84 8.99
C GLY A 30 11.90 -8.73 10.05
N PHE A 31 10.72 -8.16 10.37
CA PHE A 31 10.55 -7.12 11.40
C PHE A 31 9.22 -7.30 12.17
N SER A 32 8.94 -8.51 12.66
CA SER A 32 7.80 -8.77 13.53
C SER A 32 8.26 -9.18 14.94
N PRO A 33 7.97 -8.39 16.00
CA PRO A 33 7.32 -7.07 15.99
C PRO A 33 8.19 -5.97 15.34
N PRO A 34 7.62 -4.80 14.97
CA PRO A 34 8.40 -3.67 14.46
C PRO A 34 9.48 -3.24 15.45
N MET A 35 10.62 -2.81 14.92
CA MET A 35 11.75 -2.36 15.72
C MET A 35 11.40 -1.07 16.46
N SER A 36 11.74 -0.95 17.74
CA SER A 36 11.43 0.27 18.51
C SER A 36 12.29 1.46 18.05
N PRO A 37 11.72 2.68 17.95
CA PRO A 37 12.46 3.91 17.69
C PRO A 37 13.44 4.33 18.78
N THR A 38 13.38 3.71 19.96
CA THR A 38 14.28 4.03 21.07
C THR A 38 15.45 3.07 21.17
N MET A 39 15.58 2.10 20.27
CA MET A 39 16.73 1.18 20.26
C MET A 39 18.03 1.93 20.01
N SER A 40 19.09 1.53 20.71
CA SER A 40 20.42 2.09 20.49
C SER A 40 20.99 1.64 19.14
N ALA A 41 21.98 2.37 18.64
CA ALA A 41 22.66 2.01 17.40
C ALA A 41 23.25 0.59 17.47
N GLU A 42 23.77 0.20 18.63
CA GLU A 42 24.36 -1.11 18.89
C GLU A 42 23.30 -2.22 18.85
N GLU A 43 22.13 -2.00 19.45
CA GLU A 43 21.02 -2.95 19.42
C GLU A 43 20.49 -3.15 18.00
N VAL A 44 20.32 -2.06 17.25
CA VAL A 44 19.92 -2.11 15.83
C VAL A 44 20.97 -2.87 15.00
N ALA A 45 22.25 -2.54 15.15
CA ALA A 45 23.32 -3.22 14.43
C ALA A 45 23.41 -4.71 14.78
N ALA A 46 23.21 -5.08 16.05
CA ALA A 46 23.18 -6.48 16.48
C ALA A 46 22.04 -7.25 15.79
N PHE A 47 20.85 -6.64 15.67
CA PHE A 47 19.73 -7.25 14.96
C PHE A 47 20.04 -7.56 13.49
N TYR A 48 20.68 -6.63 12.76
CA TYR A 48 21.08 -6.85 11.36
C TYR A 48 22.25 -7.82 11.19
N ARG A 49 23.11 -7.97 12.20
CA ARG A 49 24.24 -8.91 12.19
C ARG A 49 23.82 -10.35 12.49
N ASP A 50 22.72 -10.55 13.23
CA ASP A 50 22.23 -11.88 13.59
C ASP A 50 22.08 -12.79 12.36
N PRO A 51 22.83 -13.91 12.30
CA PRO A 51 22.76 -14.86 11.19
C PRO A 51 21.36 -15.43 10.92
N GLN A 52 20.48 -15.45 11.93
CA GLN A 52 19.10 -15.90 11.79
C GLN A 52 18.23 -14.86 11.08
N ASN A 53 18.48 -13.57 11.33
CA ASN A 53 17.70 -12.47 10.76
C ASN A 53 18.14 -12.10 9.34
N GLN A 54 19.45 -12.20 9.03
CA GLN A 54 19.99 -11.81 7.73
C GLN A 54 19.26 -12.40 6.51
N PRO A 55 19.04 -13.72 6.39
CA PRO A 55 18.32 -14.28 5.25
C PRO A 55 16.85 -13.85 5.27
N LEU A 56 16.21 -13.79 6.45
CA LEU A 56 14.82 -13.38 6.58
C LEU A 56 14.61 -11.96 6.07
N ILE A 57 15.44 -11.01 6.51
CA ILE A 57 15.39 -9.62 6.07
C ILE A 57 15.63 -9.54 4.56
N ARG A 58 16.75 -10.08 4.05
CA ARG A 58 17.11 -9.91 2.63
C ARG A 58 16.08 -10.52 1.67
N TYR A 59 15.59 -11.73 1.95
CA TYR A 59 14.60 -12.37 1.06
C TYR A 59 13.22 -11.74 1.17
N SER A 60 12.80 -11.31 2.36
CA SER A 60 11.55 -10.56 2.52
C SER A 60 11.53 -9.32 1.65
N LEU A 61 12.61 -8.52 1.73
CA LEU A 61 12.71 -7.24 1.04
C LEU A 61 12.69 -7.42 -0.50
N ILE A 62 13.41 -8.42 -1.01
CA ILE A 62 13.37 -8.76 -2.44
C ILE A 62 11.96 -9.11 -2.91
N VAL A 63 11.20 -9.91 -2.16
CA VAL A 63 9.84 -10.28 -2.57
C VAL A 63 8.85 -9.13 -2.36
N PHE A 64 9.03 -8.30 -1.32
CA PHE A 64 8.23 -7.10 -1.11
C PHE A 64 8.34 -6.10 -2.27
N ASN A 65 9.51 -5.99 -2.91
CA ASN A 65 9.64 -5.15 -4.12
C ASN A 65 8.72 -5.60 -5.26
N TRP A 66 8.54 -6.91 -5.46
CA TRP A 66 7.61 -7.43 -6.47
C TRP A 66 6.14 -7.18 -6.11
N PHE A 67 5.82 -7.15 -4.82
CA PHE A 67 4.49 -6.73 -4.37
C PHE A 67 4.20 -5.27 -4.74
N GLY A 68 5.19 -4.38 -4.60
CA GLY A 68 5.08 -2.99 -5.05
C GLY A 68 4.76 -2.85 -6.54
N VAL A 69 5.26 -3.76 -7.39
CA VAL A 69 4.88 -3.79 -8.82
C VAL A 69 3.45 -4.30 -8.99
N GLY A 70 3.07 -5.34 -8.26
CA GLY A 70 1.74 -5.94 -8.32
C GLY A 70 0.61 -5.01 -7.90
N ILE A 71 0.82 -4.18 -6.88
CA ILE A 71 -0.22 -3.24 -6.41
C ILE A 71 -0.49 -2.13 -7.43
N VAL A 72 0.48 -1.77 -8.29
CA VAL A 72 0.27 -0.78 -9.38
C VAL A 72 -0.80 -1.27 -10.36
N ALA A 73 -0.83 -2.56 -10.66
CA ALA A 73 -1.88 -3.17 -11.48
C ALA A 73 -3.27 -3.02 -10.83
N PHE A 74 -3.37 -3.27 -9.52
CA PHE A 74 -4.60 -3.10 -8.76
C PHE A 74 -5.11 -1.65 -8.81
N LEU A 75 -4.22 -0.70 -8.54
CA LEU A 75 -4.53 0.73 -8.51
C LEU A 75 -4.97 1.23 -9.89
N SER A 76 -4.38 0.67 -10.95
CA SER A 76 -4.75 0.95 -12.34
C SER A 76 -6.16 0.46 -12.66
N LEU A 77 -6.62 -0.68 -12.14
CA LEU A 77 -8.03 -1.13 -12.30
C LEU A 77 -9.02 -0.15 -11.67
N ILE A 78 -8.69 0.42 -10.51
CA ILE A 78 -9.52 1.46 -9.88
C ILE A 78 -9.55 2.72 -10.76
N MET A 79 -8.40 3.16 -11.25
CA MET A 79 -8.28 4.30 -12.16
C MET A 79 -9.11 4.11 -13.44
N MET A 80 -9.08 2.92 -14.05
CA MET A 80 -9.91 2.59 -15.21
C MET A 80 -11.41 2.73 -14.91
N GLN A 81 -11.84 2.31 -13.71
CA GLN A 81 -13.23 2.51 -13.28
C GLN A 81 -13.56 4.00 -13.06
N MET A 82 -12.63 4.79 -12.53
CA MET A 82 -12.83 6.24 -12.38
C MET A 82 -12.97 6.95 -13.73
N GLN A 83 -12.21 6.54 -14.76
CA GLN A 83 -12.31 7.13 -16.10
C GLN A 83 -13.69 6.92 -16.77
N ARG A 84 -14.50 5.99 -16.27
CA ARG A 84 -15.85 5.72 -16.78
C ARG A 84 -16.94 6.60 -16.13
N MET A 85 -16.61 7.34 -15.07
CA MET A 85 -17.55 8.24 -14.39
C MET A 85 -17.89 9.46 -15.26
N ALA A 86 -19.10 10.02 -15.13
CA ALA A 86 -19.54 11.15 -15.95
C ALA A 86 -19.06 12.49 -15.36
N HIS A 87 -17.75 12.73 -15.43
CA HIS A 87 -17.16 14.02 -15.11
C HIS A 87 -16.89 14.81 -16.39
N ARG A 88 -16.94 16.14 -16.31
CA ARG A 88 -16.58 17.01 -17.44
C ARG A 88 -15.14 16.78 -17.90
N THR A 89 -14.24 16.52 -16.95
CA THR A 89 -12.83 16.21 -17.22
C THR A 89 -12.37 15.06 -16.32
N PRO A 90 -11.37 14.28 -16.74
CA PRO A 90 -10.81 13.18 -15.93
C PRO A 90 -9.85 13.65 -14.82
N ILE A 91 -9.94 14.91 -14.36
CA ILE A 91 -8.94 15.51 -13.45
C ILE A 91 -8.80 14.74 -12.14
N LEU A 92 -9.92 14.29 -11.54
CA LEU A 92 -9.90 13.52 -10.29
C LEU A 92 -9.26 12.15 -10.47
N ALA A 93 -9.42 11.55 -11.64
CA ALA A 93 -8.76 10.30 -12.00
C ALA A 93 -7.24 10.52 -12.08
N TYR A 94 -6.77 11.60 -12.72
CA TYR A 94 -5.34 11.93 -12.75
C TYR A 94 -4.77 12.29 -11.37
N CYS A 95 -5.51 13.00 -10.52
CA CYS A 95 -5.11 13.25 -9.13
C CYS A 95 -4.98 11.94 -8.34
N TYR A 96 -5.95 11.04 -8.50
CA TYR A 96 -5.87 9.69 -7.92
C TYR A 96 -4.65 8.92 -8.43
N LEU A 97 -4.37 8.97 -9.74
CA LEU A 97 -3.21 8.30 -10.32
C LEU A 97 -1.90 8.83 -9.73
N GLY A 98 -1.73 10.15 -9.66
CA GLY A 98 -0.55 10.77 -9.06
C GLY A 98 -0.36 10.40 -7.58
N CYS A 99 -1.46 10.31 -6.82
CA CYS A 99 -1.40 9.87 -5.43
C CYS A 99 -1.10 8.37 -5.29
N SER A 100 -1.71 7.54 -6.14
CA SER A 100 -1.60 6.08 -6.04
C SER A 100 -0.25 5.54 -6.51
N THR A 101 0.45 6.22 -7.42
CA THR A 101 1.82 5.83 -7.84
C THR A 101 2.89 6.18 -6.81
N GLY A 102 2.68 7.21 -5.98
CA GLY A 102 3.63 7.61 -4.95
C GLY A 102 3.87 6.55 -3.87
N GLY A 103 2.83 5.81 -3.49
CA GLY A 103 2.91 4.77 -2.47
C GLY A 103 3.90 3.63 -2.82
N PRO A 104 3.72 2.93 -3.94
CA PRO A 104 4.64 1.85 -4.34
C PRO A 104 6.09 2.30 -4.48
N VAL A 105 6.33 3.52 -4.97
CA VAL A 105 7.68 4.08 -5.15
C VAL A 105 8.35 4.38 -3.79
N LEU A 106 7.62 4.98 -2.85
CA LEU A 106 8.16 5.28 -1.52
C LEU A 106 8.29 4.02 -0.66
N PHE A 107 7.41 3.04 -0.83
CA PHE A 107 7.56 1.71 -0.25
C PHE A 107 8.84 1.02 -0.75
N PHE A 108 9.09 1.04 -2.06
CA PHE A 108 10.33 0.55 -2.64
C PHE A 108 11.57 1.26 -2.06
N LEU A 109 11.50 2.58 -1.86
CA LEU A 109 12.60 3.33 -1.27
C LEU A 109 12.87 2.91 0.19
N ALA A 110 11.83 2.69 0.99
CA ALA A 110 11.97 2.18 2.35
C ALA A 110 12.60 0.78 2.37
N ASP A 111 12.16 -0.10 1.47
CA ASP A 111 12.70 -1.44 1.28
C ASP A 111 14.20 -1.42 0.95
N LEU A 112 14.61 -0.54 0.04
CA LEU A 112 16.01 -0.32 -0.29
C LEU A 112 16.84 0.11 0.93
N PHE A 113 16.32 0.97 1.80
CA PHE A 113 17.05 1.39 3.00
C PHE A 113 17.25 0.25 3.99
N TRP A 114 16.23 -0.57 4.25
CA TRP A 114 16.40 -1.79 5.06
C TRP A 114 17.38 -2.77 4.42
N LEU A 115 17.36 -2.90 3.09
CA LEU A 115 18.27 -3.78 2.38
C LEU A 115 19.72 -3.27 2.47
N LEU A 116 19.93 -1.96 2.39
CA LEU A 116 21.25 -1.34 2.55
C LEU A 116 21.82 -1.53 3.96
N ALA A 117 20.97 -1.48 4.99
CA ALA A 117 21.35 -1.83 6.36
C ALA A 117 21.77 -3.31 6.45
N ALA A 118 20.98 -4.21 5.87
CA ALA A 118 21.25 -5.65 5.89
C ALA A 118 22.40 -6.10 4.96
N PHE A 119 22.73 -5.33 3.92
CA PHE A 119 23.72 -5.69 2.90
C PHE A 119 25.15 -5.63 3.44
N ARG A 120 25.44 -4.69 4.35
CA ARG A 120 26.76 -4.57 5.01
C ARG A 120 26.58 -4.42 6.52
N PRO A 121 26.27 -5.52 7.23
CA PRO A 121 25.95 -5.46 8.65
C PRO A 121 27.16 -5.12 9.53
N GLU A 122 28.38 -5.29 9.01
CA GLU A 122 29.65 -4.93 9.69
C GLU A 122 29.95 -3.42 9.70
N ARG A 123 29.07 -2.59 9.11
CA ARG A 123 29.22 -1.14 9.14
C ARG A 123 29.15 -0.59 10.57
N ASP A 124 29.63 0.63 10.71
CA ASP A 124 29.48 1.40 11.94
C ASP A 124 27.99 1.39 12.39
N PRO A 125 27.72 1.10 13.67
CA PRO A 125 26.35 1.02 14.18
C PRO A 125 25.51 2.26 13.90
N GLN A 126 26.10 3.47 13.93
CA GLN A 126 25.39 4.73 13.70
C GLN A 126 24.88 4.84 12.25
N LEU A 127 25.65 4.31 11.28
CA LEU A 127 25.20 4.28 9.89
C LEU A 127 24.07 3.27 9.68
N THR A 128 24.11 2.15 10.40
CA THR A 128 23.04 1.15 10.37
C THR A 128 21.75 1.71 10.96
N LEU A 129 21.84 2.42 12.08
CA LEU A 129 20.72 3.14 12.68
C LEU A 129 20.14 4.19 11.71
N LEU A 130 20.98 5.00 11.07
CA LEU A 130 20.52 5.98 10.08
C LEU A 130 19.73 5.33 8.92
N PHE A 131 20.21 4.20 8.37
CA PHE A 131 19.47 3.48 7.34
C PHE A 131 18.15 2.90 7.85
N ASN A 132 18.15 2.37 9.07
CA ASN A 132 16.95 1.85 9.72
C ASN A 132 15.89 2.96 9.89
N ASP A 133 16.30 4.13 10.38
CA ASP A 133 15.40 5.27 10.60
C ASP A 133 14.85 5.81 9.27
N LEU A 134 15.72 5.94 8.26
CA LEU A 134 15.30 6.30 6.90
C LEU A 134 14.25 5.32 6.36
N ALA A 135 14.42 4.02 6.61
CA ALA A 135 13.48 3.00 6.18
C ALA A 135 12.13 3.12 6.90
N TRP A 136 12.11 3.14 8.24
CA TRP A 136 10.87 3.21 9.03
C TRP A 136 10.08 4.51 8.81
N ILE A 137 10.79 5.64 8.70
CA ILE A 137 10.16 6.93 8.42
C ILE A 137 9.64 6.99 6.99
N SER A 138 10.40 6.52 5.98
CA SER A 138 9.91 6.51 4.58
C SER A 138 8.72 5.57 4.40
N PHE A 139 8.74 4.42 5.06
CA PHE A 139 7.67 3.44 5.02
C PHE A 139 6.35 4.01 5.55
N THR A 140 6.41 4.81 6.61
CA THR A 140 5.23 5.37 7.28
C THR A 140 4.81 6.73 6.72
N GLY A 141 5.78 7.62 6.47
CA GLY A 141 5.54 9.03 6.12
C GLY A 141 4.81 9.22 4.79
N GLN A 142 4.85 8.22 3.90
CA GLN A 142 4.12 8.24 2.62
C GLN A 142 2.59 8.20 2.76
N VAL A 143 2.04 8.07 3.97
CA VAL A 143 0.58 7.94 4.19
C VAL A 143 -0.23 9.11 3.59
N GLY A 144 0.37 10.30 3.43
CA GLY A 144 -0.28 11.43 2.76
C GLY A 144 -0.73 11.11 1.33
N PHE A 145 0.04 10.30 0.59
CA PHE A 145 -0.35 9.83 -0.74
C PHE A 145 -1.55 8.88 -0.67
N MET A 146 -1.62 8.01 0.34
CA MET A 146 -2.76 7.12 0.57
C MET A 146 -4.03 7.88 1.01
N VAL A 147 -3.88 8.92 1.84
CA VAL A 147 -4.99 9.82 2.19
C VAL A 147 -5.50 10.51 0.93
N GLY A 148 -4.59 11.09 0.13
CA GLY A 148 -4.92 11.76 -1.13
C GLY A 148 -5.70 10.85 -2.09
N GLN A 149 -5.21 9.63 -2.34
CA GLN A 149 -5.90 8.72 -3.27
C GLN A 149 -7.32 8.36 -2.76
N CYS A 150 -7.50 8.13 -1.46
CA CYS A 150 -8.80 7.80 -0.89
C CYS A 150 -9.77 8.98 -1.01
N VAL A 151 -9.30 10.20 -0.74
CA VAL A 151 -10.09 11.44 -0.85
C VAL A 151 -10.49 11.72 -2.30
N PHE A 152 -9.56 11.61 -3.26
CA PHE A 152 -9.87 11.84 -4.67
C PHE A 152 -10.85 10.80 -5.22
N LEU A 153 -10.70 9.52 -4.84
CA LEU A 153 -11.66 8.49 -5.21
C LEU A 153 -13.04 8.77 -4.61
N ALA A 154 -13.13 9.12 -3.33
CA ALA A 154 -14.39 9.44 -2.68
C ALA A 154 -15.09 10.65 -3.34
N LEU A 155 -14.33 11.70 -3.64
CA LEU A 155 -14.84 12.90 -4.32
C LEU A 155 -15.37 12.56 -5.72
N ALA A 156 -14.64 11.75 -6.49
CA ALA A 156 -15.09 11.29 -7.80
C ALA A 156 -16.42 10.53 -7.71
N ILE A 157 -16.56 9.63 -6.73
CA ILE A 157 -17.80 8.87 -6.51
C ILE A 157 -18.97 9.80 -6.12
N PHE A 158 -18.75 10.78 -5.25
CA PHE A 158 -19.82 11.72 -4.86
C PHE A 158 -20.24 12.65 -6.01
N LEU A 159 -19.33 12.95 -6.93
CA LEU A 159 -19.60 13.80 -8.09
C LEU A 159 -20.09 13.01 -9.31
N ASP A 160 -20.14 11.68 -9.25
CA ASP A 160 -20.66 10.84 -10.33
C ASP A 160 -22.19 10.93 -10.36
N ARG A 161 -22.72 11.66 -11.35
CA ARG A 161 -24.16 11.92 -11.54
C ARG A 161 -24.81 11.04 -12.60
N GLN A 162 -24.17 9.94 -12.98
CA GLN A 162 -24.76 8.98 -13.91
C GLN A 162 -26.03 8.37 -13.32
N PRO A 163 -27.05 8.04 -14.15
CA PRO A 163 -28.22 7.28 -13.71
C PRO A 163 -27.85 5.93 -13.08
N ARG A 164 -26.75 5.33 -13.54
CA ARG A 164 -26.15 4.11 -12.98
C ARG A 164 -24.71 4.40 -12.58
N PRO A 165 -24.45 4.83 -11.32
CA PRO A 165 -23.12 5.21 -10.89
C PRO A 165 -22.15 4.02 -10.92
N ILE A 166 -20.89 4.30 -11.26
CA ILE A 166 -19.87 3.26 -11.41
C ILE A 166 -19.58 2.59 -10.07
N PHE A 167 -19.43 3.36 -9.00
CA PHE A 167 -19.32 2.86 -7.63
C PHE A 167 -20.54 3.27 -6.80
N GLN A 168 -20.87 2.45 -5.81
CA GLN A 168 -21.91 2.78 -4.84
C GLN A 168 -21.41 3.83 -3.85
N LYS A 169 -22.30 4.70 -3.35
CA LYS A 169 -21.94 5.83 -2.46
C LYS A 169 -21.26 5.41 -1.16
N TRP A 170 -21.56 4.22 -0.62
CA TRP A 170 -20.90 3.72 0.58
C TRP A 170 -19.39 3.53 0.38
N VAL A 171 -18.93 3.26 -0.84
CA VAL A 171 -17.50 3.13 -1.18
C VAL A 171 -16.77 4.46 -0.95
N ALA A 172 -17.44 5.59 -1.20
CA ALA A 172 -16.89 6.90 -0.91
C ALA A 172 -16.75 7.15 0.59
N HIS A 173 -17.79 6.86 1.37
CA HIS A 173 -17.75 6.96 2.84
C HIS A 173 -16.69 6.03 3.44
N PHE A 174 -16.57 4.81 2.92
CA PHE A 174 -15.53 3.86 3.31
C PHE A 174 -14.13 4.42 3.06
N ASN A 175 -13.87 4.97 1.87
CA ASN A 175 -12.57 5.56 1.56
C ASN A 175 -12.24 6.76 2.45
N LEU A 176 -13.23 7.61 2.78
CA LEU A 176 -13.03 8.70 3.74
C LEU A 176 -12.75 8.17 5.17
N ALA A 177 -13.42 7.10 5.59
CA ALA A 177 -13.15 6.48 6.88
C ALA A 177 -11.73 5.90 6.95
N ILE A 178 -11.27 5.25 5.88
CA ILE A 178 -9.89 4.76 5.76
C ILE A 178 -8.91 5.95 5.79
N ALA A 179 -9.15 7.01 5.02
CA ALA A 179 -8.32 8.20 5.02
C ALA A 179 -8.16 8.81 6.42
N THR A 180 -9.27 8.93 7.17
CA THR A 180 -9.24 9.42 8.55
C THR A 180 -8.49 8.47 9.49
N ALA A 181 -8.66 7.15 9.34
CA ALA A 181 -8.00 6.18 10.19
C ALA A 181 -6.47 6.18 10.01
N ILE A 182 -5.98 6.38 8.78
CA ILE A 182 -4.55 6.37 8.48
C ILE A 182 -3.87 7.74 8.65
N ALA A 183 -4.62 8.85 8.58
CA ALA A 183 -4.07 10.21 8.66
C ALA A 183 -3.14 10.48 9.86
N PRO A 184 -3.41 9.96 11.09
CA PRO A 184 -2.50 10.17 12.22
C PRO A 184 -1.08 9.67 11.97
N ALA A 185 -0.90 8.64 11.14
CA ALA A 185 0.43 8.11 10.81
C ALA A 185 1.32 9.12 10.07
N ALA A 186 0.75 10.22 9.54
CA ALA A 186 1.53 11.29 8.90
C ALA A 186 2.47 11.99 9.90
N PHE A 187 2.15 11.90 11.19
CA PHE A 187 2.90 12.50 12.28
C PHE A 187 3.94 11.54 12.88
N VAL A 188 4.32 10.47 12.16
CA VAL A 188 5.26 9.45 12.65
C VAL A 188 6.60 10.00 13.12
N ALA A 189 7.09 11.06 12.49
CA ALA A 189 8.38 11.67 12.80
C ALA A 189 8.33 12.65 13.98
N THR A 190 7.19 12.77 14.68
CA THR A 190 7.03 13.76 15.76
C THR A 190 7.41 13.23 17.14
N THR A 191 7.46 11.90 17.32
CA THR A 191 7.77 11.27 18.60
C THR A 191 8.46 9.92 18.40
N LEU A 192 9.34 9.58 19.33
CA LEU A 192 10.00 8.27 19.41
C LEU A 192 9.22 7.27 20.27
N THR A 193 8.20 7.73 21.00
CA THR A 193 7.38 6.88 21.88
C THR A 193 5.89 7.20 21.77
N GLY A 194 5.05 6.26 22.21
CA GLY A 194 3.61 6.45 22.27
C GLY A 194 2.89 6.09 20.95
N PRO A 195 1.61 6.47 20.81
CA PRO A 195 0.76 5.94 19.74
C PRO A 195 1.16 6.39 18.33
N LEU A 196 1.87 7.51 18.21
CA LEU A 196 2.32 8.08 16.94
C LEU A 196 3.73 7.64 16.54
N ALA A 197 4.51 7.03 17.43
CA ALA A 197 5.80 6.42 17.08
C ALA A 197 5.64 5.39 15.96
N TRP A 198 6.66 5.12 15.15
CA TRP A 198 6.49 4.26 13.96
C TRP A 198 6.09 2.81 14.28
N ASP A 199 6.34 2.34 15.51
CA ASP A 199 5.94 1.04 16.06
C ASP A 199 4.64 1.12 16.89
N GLY A 200 4.13 2.33 17.08
CA GLY A 200 2.97 2.65 17.91
C GLY A 200 1.62 2.23 17.31
N LEU A 201 0.59 2.29 18.15
CA LEU A 201 -0.78 1.85 17.81
C LEU A 201 -1.34 2.52 16.54
N LEU A 202 -1.23 3.84 16.42
CA LEU A 202 -1.84 4.58 15.32
C LEU A 202 -1.00 4.47 14.04
N SER A 203 0.31 4.72 14.16
CA SER A 203 1.21 4.78 13.02
C SER A 203 1.50 3.41 12.41
N PHE A 204 1.54 2.34 13.21
CA PHE A 204 1.77 0.98 12.72
C PHE A 204 0.47 0.19 12.58
N TRP A 205 -0.19 -0.12 13.70
CA TRP A 205 -1.25 -1.13 13.74
C TRP A 205 -2.54 -0.68 13.05
N VAL A 206 -3.07 0.49 13.43
CA VAL A 206 -4.29 1.04 12.80
C VAL A 206 -4.05 1.30 11.33
N ARG A 207 -2.91 1.92 10.97
CA ARG A 207 -2.56 2.19 9.58
C ARG A 207 -2.49 0.92 8.73
N ASN A 208 -1.69 -0.07 9.13
CA ASN A 208 -1.53 -1.31 8.37
C ASN A 208 -2.83 -2.11 8.32
N GLY A 209 -3.59 -2.17 9.41
CA GLY A 209 -4.90 -2.81 9.45
C GLY A 209 -5.92 -2.14 8.54
N ALA A 210 -5.96 -0.81 8.50
CA ALA A 210 -6.83 -0.05 7.60
C ALA A 210 -6.45 -0.26 6.12
N ILE A 211 -5.16 -0.29 5.78
CA ILE A 211 -4.69 -0.59 4.42
C ILE A 211 -5.08 -2.02 4.01
N ALA A 212 -4.88 -3.00 4.89
CA ALA A 212 -5.27 -4.38 4.63
C ALA A 212 -6.78 -4.51 4.40
N LEU A 213 -7.59 -3.88 5.26
CA LEU A 213 -9.05 -3.83 5.10
C LEU A 213 -9.45 -3.15 3.80
N TRP A 214 -8.81 -2.03 3.46
CA TRP A 214 -9.05 -1.30 2.21
C TRP A 214 -8.76 -2.17 0.99
N LEU A 215 -7.63 -2.89 0.96
CA LEU A 215 -7.29 -3.80 -0.14
C LEU A 215 -8.35 -4.89 -0.32
N VAL A 216 -8.80 -5.53 0.76
CA VAL A 216 -9.84 -6.59 0.71
C VAL A 216 -11.16 -6.03 0.18
N VAL A 217 -11.64 -4.94 0.77
CA VAL A 217 -12.93 -4.33 0.39
C VAL A 217 -12.89 -3.83 -1.05
N MET A 218 -11.84 -3.13 -1.45
CA MET A 218 -11.71 -2.59 -2.81
C MET A 218 -11.54 -3.71 -3.85
N THR A 219 -10.87 -4.83 -3.51
CA THR A 219 -10.80 -6.00 -4.40
C THR A 219 -12.18 -6.56 -4.68
N VAL A 220 -13.02 -6.71 -3.65
CA VAL A 220 -14.41 -7.19 -3.82
C VAL A 220 -15.24 -6.20 -4.65
N VAL A 221 -15.10 -4.91 -4.40
CA VAL A 221 -15.82 -3.86 -5.13
C VAL A 221 -15.43 -3.83 -6.61
N ILE A 222 -14.12 -3.88 -6.91
CA ILE A 222 -13.62 -3.91 -8.29
C ILE A 222 -14.03 -5.19 -8.99
N GLY A 223 -13.93 -6.35 -8.34
CA GLY A 223 -14.40 -7.62 -8.90
C GLY A 223 -15.88 -7.57 -9.30
N LYS A 224 -16.75 -7.06 -8.42
CA LYS A 224 -18.18 -6.86 -8.72
C LYS A 224 -18.40 -5.92 -9.92
N ASN A 225 -17.64 -4.83 -10.00
CA ASN A 225 -17.75 -3.86 -11.09
C ASN A 225 -17.30 -4.44 -12.44
N ILE A 226 -16.19 -5.19 -12.49
CA ILE A 226 -15.69 -5.87 -13.70
C ILE A 226 -16.71 -6.93 -14.15
N HIS A 227 -17.24 -7.75 -13.22
CA HIS A 227 -18.26 -8.74 -13.57
C HIS A 227 -19.54 -8.10 -14.11
N ARG A 228 -20.02 -7.00 -13.52
CA ARG A 228 -21.19 -6.26 -14.02
C ARG A 228 -20.96 -5.75 -15.44
N GLN A 229 -19.81 -5.15 -15.71
CA GLN A 229 -19.44 -4.65 -17.03
C GLN A 229 -19.44 -5.75 -18.09
N ARG A 230 -18.92 -6.93 -17.77
CA ARG A 230 -18.92 -8.06 -18.70
C ARG A 230 -20.33 -8.56 -19.00
N ASN A 231 -21.19 -8.64 -17.99
CA ASN A 231 -22.57 -9.06 -18.19
C ASN A 231 -23.32 -8.05 -19.07
N GLU A 232 -23.08 -6.76 -18.90
CA GLU A 232 -23.65 -5.70 -19.75
C GLU A 232 -23.12 -5.79 -21.19
N ALA A 233 -21.83 -6.06 -21.39
CA ALA A 233 -21.23 -6.23 -22.72
C ALA A 233 -21.74 -7.47 -23.45
N VAL A 234 -21.95 -8.59 -22.73
CA VAL A 234 -22.55 -9.82 -23.28
C VAL A 234 -24.02 -9.62 -23.62
N ALA A 235 -24.78 -8.92 -22.78
CA ALA A 235 -26.19 -8.64 -23.06
C ALA A 235 -26.42 -7.68 -24.24
N ALA A 236 -25.40 -6.88 -24.60
CA ALA A 236 -25.44 -5.95 -25.72
C ALA A 236 -24.94 -6.53 -27.05
N ALA A 237 -24.39 -7.76 -27.04
CA ALA A 237 -23.84 -8.46 -28.21
C ALA A 237 -24.81 -9.50 -28.76
#